data_AF-A0A3A1WPI3-F1
#
_entry.id   AF-A0A3A1WPI3-F1
#
_cell.length_a   1.000
_cell.length_b   1.000
_cell.length_c   1.000
_cell.angle_alpha   90.00
_cell.angle_beta   90.00
_cell.angle_gamma   90.00
#
_symmetry.space_group_name_H-M   'P 1'
#
loop_
_entity.id
_entity.type
_entity.pdbx_description
1 polymer ?
#
loop_
_entity_poly.entity_id
_entity_poly.type
_entity_poly.pdbx_seq_one_letter_code
_entity_poly.pdbx_strand_id
1 'polypeptide(L)'
;MRGRLPGLRAPLPRDGGRPMRARGVAAVLAAAWLAAAGAAPAQEMDHAAHGQAAGEAASQRMMEAMDAMNAAMAQTPMTGRPGLDFAQMMIPHHQSAIDMAQAYLDSGENDPVLARISRDVIASQQAEIAELRAWIEANRDR
;
A
#
# COMPACT_ATOMS: atom_id res chain seq x y z
N MET A 1 -46.45 -24.15 -21.52
CA MET A 1 -46.67 -25.18 -22.56
C MET A 1 -45.83 -26.39 -22.22
N ARG A 2 -46.48 -27.52 -21.93
CA ARG A 2 -45.85 -28.82 -21.67
C ARG A 2 -45.48 -29.45 -23.01
N GLY A 3 -44.21 -29.80 -23.21
CA GLY A 3 -43.76 -30.67 -24.30
C GLY A 3 -43.23 -31.97 -23.70
N ARG A 4 -44.01 -33.04 -23.81
CA ARG A 4 -43.62 -34.41 -23.49
C ARG A 4 -43.79 -35.23 -24.77
N LEU A 5 -43.02 -36.33 -24.83
CA LEU A 5 -43.30 -37.64 -25.47
C LEU A 5 -42.30 -37.99 -26.61
N PRO A 6 -42.22 -39.25 -27.06
CA PRO A 6 -41.60 -40.41 -26.37
C PRO A 6 -40.85 -41.35 -27.37
N GLY A 7 -40.32 -42.49 -26.90
CA GLY A 7 -40.02 -43.67 -27.75
C GLY A 7 -39.12 -44.67 -27.01
N LEU A 8 -39.60 -45.79 -26.45
CA LEU A 8 -39.95 -47.11 -27.05
C LEU A 8 -38.80 -47.74 -27.89
N ARG A 9 -38.33 -49.01 -27.75
CA ARG A 9 -38.49 -50.14 -26.79
C ARG A 9 -37.63 -51.35 -27.28
N ALA A 10 -36.96 -52.09 -26.36
CA ALA A 10 -36.61 -53.56 -26.31
C ALA A 10 -35.77 -54.27 -27.43
N PRO A 11 -35.23 -55.53 -27.27
CA PRO A 11 -35.28 -56.52 -26.17
C PRO A 11 -33.93 -57.24 -25.77
N LEU A 12 -34.02 -58.20 -24.83
CA LEU A 12 -32.99 -59.02 -24.12
C LEU A 12 -32.49 -60.30 -24.86
N PRO A 13 -31.40 -60.95 -24.38
CA PRO A 13 -31.51 -62.26 -23.70
C PRO A 13 -30.57 -62.36 -22.45
N ARG A 14 -30.98 -62.87 -21.28
CA ARG A 14 -31.15 -64.27 -20.80
C ARG A 14 -29.91 -65.18 -20.88
N ASP A 15 -29.22 -65.29 -19.75
CA ASP A 15 -28.81 -66.53 -19.07
C ASP A 15 -28.22 -66.10 -17.71
N GLY A 16 -28.30 -66.78 -16.58
CA GLY A 16 -28.59 -68.18 -16.26
C GLY A 16 -27.76 -68.45 -14.98
N GLY A 17 -28.41 -68.88 -13.88
CA GLY A 17 -27.71 -69.40 -12.70
C GLY A 17 -27.74 -68.53 -11.43
N ARG A 18 -28.52 -68.98 -10.43
CA ARG A 18 -28.19 -68.78 -9.00
C ARG A 18 -27.72 -70.15 -8.49
N PRO A 19 -26.75 -70.22 -7.56
CA PRO A 19 -27.19 -70.27 -6.17
C PRO A 19 -26.32 -69.50 -5.16
N MET A 20 -27.08 -68.95 -4.21
CA MET A 20 -26.86 -68.65 -2.79
C MET A 20 -25.54 -69.04 -2.06
N ARG A 21 -25.07 -68.05 -1.26
CA ARG A 21 -24.41 -68.09 0.07
C ARG A 21 -22.89 -68.14 0.17
N ALA A 22 -22.31 -67.01 0.62
CA ALA A 22 -21.47 -66.88 1.83
C ALA A 22 -21.22 -65.37 2.03
N ARG A 23 -21.81 -64.71 3.04
CA ARG A 23 -21.20 -64.46 4.36
C ARG A 23 -19.76 -63.96 4.29
N GLY A 24 -19.58 -62.68 4.62
CA GLY A 24 -18.45 -62.23 5.43
C GLY A 24 -17.46 -61.30 4.72
N VAL A 25 -17.56 -60.02 5.08
CA VAL A 25 -16.48 -59.02 5.15
C VAL A 25 -15.84 -58.61 3.82
N ALA A 26 -16.42 -57.56 3.23
CA ALA A 26 -15.76 -56.77 2.20
C ALA A 26 -14.63 -55.94 2.83
N ALA A 27 -13.38 -56.29 2.53
CA ALA A 27 -12.27 -55.34 2.52
C ALA A 27 -12.24 -54.70 1.13
N VAL A 28 -12.79 -53.49 1.00
CA VAL A 28 -12.70 -52.70 -0.23
C VAL A 28 -11.70 -51.57 0.00
N LEU A 29 -10.53 -51.72 -0.60
CA LEU A 29 -9.74 -50.60 -1.07
C LEU A 29 -10.37 -50.12 -2.38
N ALA A 30 -10.97 -48.93 -2.37
CA ALA A 30 -11.27 -48.18 -3.57
C ALA A 30 -11.20 -46.68 -3.24
N ALA A 31 -10.16 -46.04 -3.75
CA ALA A 31 -10.00 -44.60 -3.73
C ALA A 31 -11.15 -43.96 -4.54
N ALA A 32 -11.94 -43.12 -3.89
CA ALA A 32 -12.87 -42.21 -4.55
C ALA A 32 -12.30 -40.79 -4.42
N TRP A 33 -11.76 -40.28 -5.53
CA TRP A 33 -11.47 -38.86 -5.69
C TRP A 33 -12.80 -38.10 -5.68
N LEU A 34 -13.12 -37.46 -4.56
CA LEU A 34 -14.22 -36.51 -4.50
C LEU A 34 -13.66 -35.12 -4.84
N ALA A 35 -13.83 -34.71 -6.10
CA ALA A 35 -13.69 -33.32 -6.49
C ALA A 35 -14.86 -32.52 -5.91
N ALA A 36 -14.64 -31.85 -4.78
CA ALA A 36 -15.54 -30.81 -4.28
C ALA A 36 -14.85 -29.45 -4.47
N ALA A 37 -15.48 -28.64 -5.30
CA ALA A 37 -15.06 -27.33 -5.75
C ALA A 37 -14.54 -26.44 -4.61
N GLY A 38 -13.28 -26.02 -4.72
CA GLY A 38 -12.79 -24.87 -3.98
C GLY A 38 -13.57 -23.64 -4.44
N ALA A 39 -14.36 -23.06 -3.53
CA ALA A 39 -14.70 -21.66 -3.66
C ALA A 39 -13.39 -20.89 -3.46
N ALA A 40 -12.74 -20.52 -4.57
CA ALA A 40 -11.64 -19.57 -4.53
C ALA A 40 -12.18 -18.28 -3.89
N PRO A 41 -11.52 -17.69 -2.88
CA PRO A 41 -11.88 -16.36 -2.46
C PRO A 41 -11.74 -15.45 -3.67
N ALA A 42 -12.79 -14.72 -4.01
CA ALA A 42 -12.71 -13.66 -5.00
C ALA A 42 -11.58 -12.72 -4.56
N GLN A 43 -10.62 -12.54 -5.46
CA GLN A 43 -9.38 -11.82 -5.24
C GLN A 43 -9.69 -10.32 -5.10
N GLU A 44 -10.12 -9.89 -3.92
CA GLU A 44 -10.20 -8.49 -3.51
C GLU A 44 -9.05 -8.20 -2.53
N MET A 45 -7.81 -8.53 -2.96
CA MET A 45 -6.61 -8.36 -2.13
C MET A 45 -5.46 -7.59 -2.81
N ASP A 46 -5.64 -7.11 -4.04
CA ASP A 46 -4.56 -6.48 -4.80
C ASP A 46 -4.46 -4.96 -4.52
N HIS A 47 -5.59 -4.28 -4.36
CA HIS A 47 -5.58 -2.81 -4.16
C HIS A 47 -5.24 -2.37 -2.73
N ALA A 48 -5.59 -3.16 -1.71
CA ALA A 48 -5.35 -2.80 -0.31
C ALA A 48 -3.87 -2.92 0.10
N ALA A 49 -3.18 -3.96 -0.39
CA ALA A 49 -1.74 -4.15 -0.13
C ALA A 49 -0.89 -3.05 -0.78
N HIS A 50 -1.26 -2.59 -1.97
CA HIS A 50 -0.59 -1.49 -2.65
C HIS A 50 -0.75 -0.14 -1.93
N GLY A 51 -1.93 0.13 -1.32
CA GLY A 51 -2.14 1.35 -0.53
C GLY A 51 -1.36 1.37 0.78
N GLN A 52 -1.26 0.23 1.48
CA GLN A 52 -0.49 0.12 2.72
C GLN A 52 1.01 0.32 2.49
N ALA A 53 1.56 -0.30 1.45
CA ALA A 53 2.97 -0.12 1.09
C ALA A 53 3.32 1.33 0.71
N ALA A 54 2.40 2.04 0.04
CA ALA A 54 2.59 3.45 -0.30
C ALA A 54 2.58 4.36 0.94
N GLY A 55 1.67 4.12 1.89
CA GLY A 55 1.61 4.84 3.16
C GLY A 55 2.84 4.61 4.05
N GLU A 56 3.35 3.38 4.11
CA GLU A 56 4.58 3.06 4.83
C GLU A 56 5.80 3.76 4.21
N ALA A 57 5.92 3.75 2.88
CA ALA A 57 6.99 4.44 2.17
C ALA A 57 6.92 5.97 2.38
N ALA A 58 5.73 6.57 2.37
CA ALA A 58 5.58 8.00 2.66
C ALA A 58 5.98 8.34 4.09
N SER A 59 5.59 7.53 5.07
CA SER A 59 5.97 7.71 6.48
C SER A 59 7.49 7.62 6.67
N GLN A 60 8.14 6.69 5.98
CA GLN A 60 9.61 6.57 5.97
C GLN A 60 10.26 7.83 5.40
N ARG A 61 9.79 8.34 4.25
CA ARG A 61 10.30 9.60 3.67
C ARG A 61 10.15 10.79 4.61
N MET A 62 9.08 10.86 5.40
CA MET A 62 8.93 11.92 6.41
C MET A 62 9.98 11.84 7.51
N MET A 63 10.32 10.63 7.97
CA MET A 63 11.40 10.44 8.94
C MET A 63 12.77 10.77 8.34
N GLU A 64 13.02 10.35 7.10
CA GLU A 64 14.25 10.68 6.37
C GLU A 64 14.42 12.20 6.19
N ALA A 65 13.33 12.94 5.93
CA ALA A 65 13.35 14.39 5.85
C ALA A 65 13.76 15.04 7.19
N MET A 66 13.27 14.50 8.32
CA MET A 66 13.63 14.97 9.66
C MET A 66 15.08 14.63 10.01
N ASP A 67 15.57 13.45 9.61
CA ASP A 67 16.97 13.06 9.81
C ASP A 67 17.92 13.91 8.96
N ALA A 68 17.56 14.19 7.70
CA ALA A 68 18.30 15.09 6.83
C ALA A 68 18.36 16.52 7.41
N MET A 69 17.24 17.01 7.96
CA MET A 69 17.20 18.28 8.69
C MET A 69 18.16 18.28 9.87
N ASN A 70 18.09 17.27 10.74
CA ASN A 70 18.95 17.18 11.92
C ASN A 70 20.43 17.15 11.52
N ALA A 71 20.77 16.41 10.47
CA ALA A 71 22.13 16.35 9.95
C ALA A 71 22.59 17.70 9.36
N ALA A 72 21.73 18.40 8.63
CA ALA A 72 22.04 19.72 8.06
C ALA A 72 22.17 20.80 9.13
N MET A 73 21.28 20.79 10.13
CA MET A 73 21.32 21.67 11.30
C MET A 73 22.61 21.45 12.11
N ALA A 74 23.00 20.20 12.34
CA ALA A 74 24.24 19.87 13.04
C ALA A 74 25.52 20.32 12.28
N GLN A 75 25.44 20.43 10.96
CA GLN A 75 26.53 20.90 10.09
C GLN A 75 26.51 22.43 9.87
N THR A 76 25.46 23.13 10.33
CA THR A 76 25.33 24.58 10.15
C THR A 76 26.20 25.31 11.19
N PRO A 77 27.26 26.04 10.78
CA PRO A 77 28.16 26.67 11.74
C PRO A 77 27.46 27.82 12.48
N MET A 78 27.52 27.82 13.81
CA MET A 78 27.04 28.94 14.61
C MET A 78 28.07 30.07 14.60
N THR A 79 27.65 31.23 14.12
CA THR A 79 28.48 32.43 13.96
C THR A 79 28.51 33.28 15.23
N GLY A 80 27.58 33.04 16.17
CA GLY A 80 27.38 33.88 17.35
C GLY A 80 26.62 35.17 17.03
N ARG A 81 26.11 35.31 15.80
CA ARG A 81 25.27 36.42 15.35
C ARG A 81 23.84 35.90 15.21
N PRO A 82 22.94 36.18 16.17
CA PRO A 82 21.64 35.51 16.24
C PRO A 82 20.79 35.60 14.97
N GLY A 83 20.86 36.71 14.24
CA GLY A 83 20.15 36.85 12.96
C GLY A 83 20.69 35.93 11.86
N LEU A 84 22.01 35.80 11.73
CA LEU A 84 22.61 34.86 10.78
C LEU A 84 22.34 33.42 11.21
N ASP A 85 22.52 33.12 12.49
CA ASP A 85 22.31 31.77 13.02
C ASP A 85 20.85 31.34 12.80
N PHE A 86 19.88 32.23 13.07
CA PHE A 86 18.47 31.98 12.76
C PHE A 86 18.26 31.71 11.27
N ALA A 87 18.75 32.58 10.39
CA ALA A 87 18.48 32.44 8.96
C ALA A 87 19.13 31.18 8.37
N GLN A 88 20.34 30.84 8.81
CA GLN A 88 21.04 29.63 8.37
C GLN A 88 20.34 28.36 8.84
N MET A 89 19.84 28.34 10.09
CA MET A 89 19.13 27.20 10.67
C MET A 89 17.71 27.04 10.10
N MET A 90 17.04 28.13 9.75
CA MET A 90 15.68 28.05 9.20
C MET A 90 15.64 27.48 7.79
N ILE A 91 16.71 27.57 7.00
CA ILE A 91 16.74 26.98 5.65
C ILE A 91 16.56 25.45 5.68
N PRO A 92 17.39 24.65 6.37
CA PRO A 92 17.20 23.20 6.44
C PRO A 92 15.93 22.81 7.21
N HIS A 93 15.51 23.59 8.21
CA HIS A 93 14.24 23.36 8.90
C HIS A 93 13.04 23.48 7.94
N HIS A 94 13.01 24.53 7.13
CA HIS A 94 11.97 24.74 6.12
C HIS A 94 12.02 23.68 5.01
N GLN A 95 13.22 23.27 4.59
CA GLN A 95 13.37 22.21 3.58
C GLN A 95 12.73 20.89 4.05
N SER A 96 12.94 20.52 5.32
CA SER A 96 12.32 19.33 5.90
C SER A 96 10.79 19.36 5.85
N ALA A 97 10.20 20.52 6.16
CA ALA A 97 8.74 20.69 6.11
C ALA A 97 8.20 20.57 4.68
N ILE A 98 8.93 21.07 3.68
CA ILE A 98 8.61 20.89 2.26
C ILE A 98 8.65 19.41 1.90
N ASP A 99 9.72 18.70 2.28
CA ASP A 99 9.93 17.29 1.93
C ASP A 99 8.85 16.39 2.58
N MET A 100 8.46 16.67 3.82
CA MET A 100 7.34 15.99 4.48
C MET A 100 6.00 16.27 3.80
N ALA A 101 5.75 17.53 3.42
CA ALA A 101 4.53 17.91 2.73
C ALA A 101 4.42 17.21 1.36
N GLN A 102 5.53 17.07 0.64
CA GLN A 102 5.61 16.30 -0.60
C GLN A 102 5.39 14.80 -0.34
N ALA A 103 6.03 14.24 0.68
CA ALA A 103 5.84 12.83 1.05
C ALA A 103 4.37 12.51 1.34
N TYR A 104 3.63 13.42 2.01
CA TYR A 104 2.19 13.29 2.21
C TYR A 104 1.41 13.27 0.89
N LEU A 105 1.66 14.23 0.00
CA LEU A 105 0.98 14.32 -1.29
C LEU A 105 1.23 13.08 -2.17
N ASP A 106 2.39 12.44 -2.01
CA ASP A 106 2.79 11.23 -2.72
C ASP A 106 2.36 9.91 -2.02
N SER A 107 1.72 10.00 -0.85
CA SER A 107 1.35 8.81 -0.05
C SER A 107 0.17 8.03 -0.62
N GLY A 108 -0.62 8.64 -1.49
CA GLY A 108 -1.91 8.11 -1.94
C GLY A 108 -3.08 8.44 -1.01
N GLU A 109 -2.83 9.00 0.19
CA GLU A 109 -3.88 9.63 0.99
C GLU A 109 -4.35 10.94 0.34
N ASN A 110 -5.65 11.20 0.45
CA ASN A 110 -6.30 12.33 -0.22
C ASN A 110 -7.24 13.09 0.72
N ASP A 111 -6.86 13.27 1.98
CA ASP A 111 -7.62 14.16 2.86
C ASP A 111 -7.53 15.60 2.32
N PRO A 112 -8.66 16.26 2.02
CA PRO A 112 -8.67 17.55 1.35
C PRO A 112 -8.09 18.68 2.21
N VAL A 113 -8.14 18.55 3.54
CA VAL A 113 -7.56 19.53 4.47
C VAL A 113 -6.06 19.38 4.48
N LEU A 114 -5.55 18.16 4.65
CA LEU A 114 -4.11 17.90 4.68
C LEU A 114 -3.46 18.18 3.32
N ALA A 115 -4.10 17.81 2.21
CA ALA A 115 -3.56 18.12 0.88
C ALA A 115 -3.48 19.64 0.62
N ARG A 116 -4.42 20.44 1.14
CA ARG A 116 -4.34 21.90 1.09
C ARG A 116 -3.17 22.40 1.93
N ILE A 117 -3.09 21.97 3.19
CA ILE A 117 -2.01 22.37 4.12
C ILE A 117 -0.64 22.03 3.52
N SER A 118 -0.45 20.84 2.95
CA SER A 118 0.82 20.45 2.33
C SER A 118 1.20 21.37 1.17
N ARG A 119 0.26 21.73 0.29
CA ARG A 119 0.52 22.68 -0.80
C ARG A 119 0.86 24.08 -0.26
N ASP A 120 0.15 24.54 0.76
CA ASP A 120 0.40 25.83 1.40
C ASP A 120 1.80 25.86 2.03
N VAL A 121 2.19 24.80 2.75
CA VAL A 121 3.53 24.61 3.34
C VAL A 121 4.61 24.65 2.27
N ILE A 122 4.43 23.93 1.15
CA ILE A 122 5.41 23.93 0.06
C ILE A 122 5.57 25.35 -0.49
N ALA A 123 4.48 26.03 -0.80
CA ALA A 123 4.53 27.37 -1.39
C ALA A 123 5.14 28.40 -0.45
N SER A 124 4.71 28.44 0.82
CA SER A 124 5.18 29.44 1.79
C SER A 124 6.64 29.21 2.14
N GLN A 125 7.03 27.97 2.45
CA GLN A 125 8.37 27.70 2.94
C GLN A 125 9.42 27.76 1.83
N GLN A 126 9.04 27.51 0.56
CA GLN A 126 9.92 27.81 -0.58
C GLN A 126 10.19 29.31 -0.72
N ALA A 127 9.16 30.14 -0.55
CA ALA A 127 9.32 31.59 -0.58
C ALA A 127 10.20 32.08 0.59
N GLU A 128 9.96 31.58 1.81
CA GLU A 128 10.76 31.90 2.99
C GLU A 128 12.23 31.47 2.83
N ILE A 129 12.51 30.29 2.25
CA ILE A 129 13.90 29.89 1.93
C ILE A 129 14.57 30.90 0.99
N ALA A 130 13.86 31.38 -0.04
CA ALA A 130 14.41 32.38 -0.96
C ALA A 130 14.70 33.72 -0.25
N GLU A 131 13.77 34.16 0.61
CA GLU A 131 13.94 35.36 1.43
C GLU A 131 15.11 35.25 2.40
N LEU A 132 15.24 34.12 3.11
CA LEU A 132 16.34 33.86 4.04
C LEU A 132 17.69 33.83 3.34
N ARG A 133 17.78 33.19 2.17
CA ARG A 133 19.01 33.19 1.35
C ARG A 133 19.41 34.59 0.91
N ALA A 134 18.44 35.37 0.41
CA ALA A 134 18.69 36.76 0.03
C ALA A 134 19.12 37.62 1.23
N TRP A 135 18.50 37.39 2.39
CA TRP A 135 18.84 38.09 3.62
C TRP A 135 20.25 37.75 4.10
N ILE A 136 20.66 36.48 4.08
CA ILE A 136 22.03 36.06 4.44
C ILE A 136 23.04 36.74 3.53
N GLU A 137 22.83 36.73 2.21
CA GLU A 137 23.75 37.36 1.26
C GLU A 137 23.90 38.87 1.52
N ALA A 138 22.80 39.56 1.84
CA ALA A 138 22.82 40.99 2.12
C ALA A 138 23.45 41.36 3.49
N ASN A 139 23.62 40.41 4.41
CA ASN A 139 24.00 40.67 5.81
C ASN A 139 25.20 39.87 6.32
N ARG A 140 25.78 38.95 5.52
CA ARG A 140 26.89 38.08 5.95
C ARG A 140 28.12 38.82 6.46
N ASP A 141 28.40 40.03 5.98
CA ASP A 141 29.61 40.79 6.31
C ASP A 141 29.36 42.02 7.20
N ARG A 142 28.11 42.24 7.65
CA ARG A 142 27.75 43.34 8.56
C ARG A 142 28.06 43.02 10.01
#